data_AF-A0AAW0FUM9-F1
#
_entry.id   AF-A0AAW0FUM9-F1
#
_cell.length_a   1.000
_cell.length_b   1.000
_cell.length_c   1.000
_cell.angle_alpha   90.00
_cell.angle_beta   90.00
_cell.angle_gamma   90.00
#
_symmetry.space_group_name_H-M   'P 1'
#
loop_
_entity.id
_entity.type
_entity.pdbx_description
1 polymer ?
#
loop_
_entity_poly.entity_id
_entity_poly.type
_entity_poly.pdbx_seq_one_letter_code
_entity_poly.pdbx_strand_id
1 'polypeptide(L)'
;MATGGYAADFTKNSLLRKYRPDIIDLPSTNGNHATGDGQKIIMKNQGIGIDMDKVQVHPTGLIDLNDEDVILGKKQPRFLFLGAEALRGEGGVILNKHGDRFVDELGTRDYVSGEMEKQLKAGNGPLRLVLNSQSDEKLAFHIKHYKQRSLMKTVTGDELTKEMGIGIDKLKKTFETYNKAASGETQDEFGKKFFPTTPFKIEANDNYHVSFITRVLHFTMGGIKINDKAEVLYQVDEETFKPFEGLYACGEVAGGVHGHNRLGGSSLLACVVYGRVAADGASSFFFNHLANAEAAKPAPIESNDGNTAINRLKQISFHIDPAFPQRITIDWTDKEGNGGEGAPPSSSAPPSAPPLAPPSAPPSAPPSAPPSSSSSSKKDDKFTAFEIPSKEFTADEVAKHNTAKDCWVIVKNVVLDLTPFLKDHPGGEDSIINFAGKDATESFDMLHEDNVIPRYAKSCVVGRLKGETPYLEVK
;
A
#
# COMPACT_ATOMS: atom_id res chain seq x y z
N MET A 1 12.20 12.57 -4.23
CA MET A 1 12.16 11.86 -2.94
C MET A 1 10.79 11.25 -2.74
N ALA A 2 10.71 9.92 -2.62
CA ALA A 2 9.46 9.18 -2.47
C ALA A 2 9.62 8.04 -1.43
N THR A 3 10.26 8.36 -0.31
CA THR A 3 10.78 7.37 0.67
C THR A 3 9.76 6.94 1.73
N GLY A 4 8.50 7.36 1.63
CA GLY A 4 7.48 7.08 2.64
C GLY A 4 7.63 7.87 3.95
N GLY A 5 6.89 7.44 4.98
CA GLY A 5 6.78 8.12 6.26
C GLY A 5 7.80 7.69 7.32
N TYR A 6 7.49 8.03 8.58
CA TYR A 6 8.31 7.73 9.76
C TYR A 6 7.54 7.01 10.88
N ALA A 7 6.40 6.38 10.56
CA ALA A 7 5.57 5.67 11.54
C ALA A 7 6.18 4.35 12.06
N ALA A 8 7.33 3.91 11.54
CA ALA A 8 8.13 2.82 12.09
C ALA A 8 9.52 3.28 12.55
N ASP A 9 9.74 4.58 12.74
CA ASP A 9 11.02 5.12 13.18
C ASP A 9 11.24 4.90 14.68
N PHE A 10 11.76 3.73 15.04
CA PHE A 10 12.11 3.38 16.42
C PHE A 10 13.62 3.52 16.71
N THR A 11 14.34 4.20 15.83
CA THR A 11 15.80 4.37 15.92
C THR A 11 16.20 5.34 17.05
N LYS A 12 17.51 5.47 17.31
CA LYS A 12 18.03 6.38 18.34
C LYS A 12 17.73 7.86 18.03
N ASN A 13 17.79 8.25 16.76
CA ASN A 13 17.48 9.60 16.26
C ASN A 13 16.04 9.69 15.70
N SER A 14 15.12 8.97 16.35
CA SER A 14 13.74 8.83 15.89
C SER A 14 12.98 10.16 15.79
N LEU A 15 12.32 10.36 14.65
CA LEU A 15 11.36 11.46 14.46
C LEU A 15 10.13 11.30 15.36
N LEU A 16 9.66 10.06 15.58
CA LEU A 16 8.60 9.80 16.55
C LEU A 16 9.03 10.20 17.96
N ARG A 17 10.25 9.87 18.39
CA ARG A 17 10.77 10.25 19.71
C ARG A 17 10.86 11.76 19.87
N LYS A 18 11.19 12.46 18.79
CA LYS A 18 11.33 13.92 18.79
C LYS A 18 9.97 14.64 18.83
N TYR A 19 9.00 14.19 18.02
CA TYR A 19 7.75 14.94 17.81
C TYR A 19 6.53 14.34 18.49
N ARG A 20 6.52 13.03 18.76
CA ARG A 20 5.42 12.28 19.37
C ARG A 20 5.90 11.21 20.36
N PRO A 21 6.65 11.60 21.41
CA PRO A 21 7.14 10.66 22.42
C PRO A 21 6.01 9.96 23.19
N ASP A 22 4.81 10.54 23.20
CA ASP A 22 3.61 10.01 23.86
C ASP A 22 3.06 8.72 23.23
N ILE A 23 3.39 8.43 21.96
CA ILE A 23 2.85 7.28 21.22
C ILE A 23 3.92 6.37 20.61
N ILE A 24 5.21 6.61 20.89
CA ILE A 24 6.32 5.81 20.32
C ILE A 24 6.28 4.33 20.72
N ASP A 25 5.64 4.02 21.84
CA ASP A 25 5.52 2.64 22.35
C ASP A 25 4.38 1.86 21.69
N LEU A 26 3.56 2.51 20.86
CA LEU A 26 2.54 1.82 20.09
C LEU A 26 3.17 0.94 18.98
N PRO A 27 2.58 -0.24 18.68
CA PRO A 27 2.93 -1.02 17.51
C PRO A 27 2.70 -0.22 16.22
N SER A 28 3.43 -0.55 15.16
CA SER A 28 3.21 0.05 13.83
C SER A 28 2.61 -0.95 12.84
N THR A 29 1.84 -0.46 11.88
CA THR A 29 1.42 -1.25 10.70
C THR A 29 2.38 -1.12 9.53
N ASN A 30 3.43 -0.30 9.68
CA ASN A 30 4.39 -0.04 8.63
C ASN A 30 5.49 -1.11 8.63
N GLY A 31 6.14 -1.28 7.49
CA GLY A 31 7.38 -2.05 7.43
C GLY A 31 8.52 -1.35 8.18
N ASN A 32 9.57 -2.09 8.49
CA ASN A 32 10.77 -1.59 9.16
C ASN A 32 11.56 -0.53 8.35
N HIS A 33 11.17 -0.27 7.10
CA HIS A 33 11.75 0.74 6.21
C HIS A 33 11.17 2.15 6.42
N ALA A 34 10.01 2.30 7.08
CA ALA A 34 9.36 3.60 7.27
C ALA A 34 9.98 4.38 8.45
N THR A 35 11.27 4.68 8.33
CA THR A 35 12.14 5.26 9.38
C THR A 35 12.39 6.75 9.21
N GLY A 36 11.74 7.39 8.23
CA GLY A 36 11.86 8.84 8.03
C GLY A 36 13.18 9.31 7.41
N ASP A 37 13.89 8.43 6.70
CA ASP A 37 15.25 8.73 6.23
C ASP A 37 15.26 9.89 5.22
N GLY A 38 14.28 9.96 4.32
CA GLY A 38 14.14 11.09 3.40
C GLY A 38 13.90 12.42 4.11
N GLN A 39 13.02 12.42 5.13
CA GLN A 39 12.75 13.59 5.96
C GLN A 39 14.02 14.03 6.69
N LYS A 40 14.75 13.08 7.30
CA LYS A 40 16.03 13.36 8.02
C LYS A 40 17.09 13.95 7.09
N ILE A 41 17.26 13.39 5.88
CA ILE A 41 18.23 13.89 4.89
C ILE A 41 17.89 15.33 4.50
N ILE A 42 16.64 15.59 4.15
CA ILE A 42 16.22 16.91 3.70
C ILE A 42 16.33 17.94 4.83
N MET A 43 15.84 17.61 6.02
CA MET A 43 15.90 18.51 7.19
C MET A 43 17.32 18.82 7.63
N LYS A 44 18.24 17.86 7.52
CA LYS A 44 19.67 18.09 7.77
C LYS A 44 20.27 19.11 6.79
N ASN A 45 19.72 19.22 5.59
CA ASN A 45 20.18 20.12 4.53
C ASN A 45 19.26 21.33 4.35
N GLN A 46 18.75 21.92 5.45
CA GLN A 46 17.94 23.16 5.49
C GLN A 46 16.51 23.05 4.94
N GLY A 47 16.07 21.88 4.48
CA GLY A 47 14.68 21.67 4.13
C GLY A 47 13.77 21.68 5.36
N ILE A 48 12.51 22.05 5.16
CA ILE A 48 11.59 22.33 6.26
C ILE A 48 10.70 21.13 6.51
N GLY A 49 10.68 20.64 7.76
CA GLY A 49 9.64 19.72 8.22
C GLY A 49 8.42 20.50 8.73
N ILE A 50 7.23 20.16 8.25
CA ILE A 50 5.95 20.72 8.68
C ILE A 50 5.07 19.64 9.29
N ASP A 51 4.25 20.03 10.28
CA ASP A 51 3.26 19.15 10.91
C ASP A 51 3.83 17.82 11.44
N MET A 52 5.12 17.80 11.82
CA MET A 52 5.84 16.56 12.16
C MET A 52 5.26 15.83 13.38
N ASP A 53 4.45 16.50 14.21
CA ASP A 53 3.69 15.91 15.31
C ASP A 53 2.38 15.23 14.87
N LYS A 54 1.92 15.49 13.64
CA LYS A 54 0.70 14.92 13.07
C LYS A 54 0.96 13.49 12.58
N VAL A 55 0.91 12.58 13.54
CA VAL A 55 1.03 11.13 13.34
C VAL A 55 -0.31 10.48 13.68
N GLN A 56 -0.87 9.76 12.72
CA GLN A 56 -2.15 9.09 12.85
C GLN A 56 -2.00 7.73 13.50
N VAL A 57 -2.83 7.50 14.51
CA VAL A 57 -3.00 6.22 15.17
C VAL A 57 -4.28 5.57 14.63
N HIS A 58 -4.16 4.37 14.08
CA HIS A 58 -5.29 3.59 13.60
C HIS A 58 -5.87 2.73 14.72
N PRO A 59 -7.20 2.61 14.85
CA PRO A 59 -7.83 1.87 15.95
C PRO A 59 -7.82 0.34 15.77
N THR A 60 -7.65 -0.16 14.54
CA THR A 60 -7.73 -1.60 14.25
C THR A 60 -6.39 -2.18 13.83
N GLY A 61 -5.44 -2.26 14.77
CA GLY A 61 -4.30 -3.18 14.68
C GLY A 61 -4.72 -4.58 15.12
N LEU A 62 -4.69 -5.55 14.21
CA LEU A 62 -5.12 -6.92 14.47
C LEU A 62 -4.04 -7.68 15.23
N ILE A 63 -4.42 -8.30 16.34
CA ILE A 63 -3.56 -9.14 17.16
C ILE A 63 -3.68 -10.60 16.71
N ASP A 64 -2.56 -11.31 16.60
CA ASP A 64 -2.54 -12.76 16.34
C ASP A 64 -3.30 -13.49 17.45
N LEU A 65 -4.28 -14.31 17.06
CA LEU A 65 -5.13 -15.08 17.98
C LEU A 65 -4.33 -16.06 18.85
N ASN A 66 -3.10 -16.41 18.45
CA ASN A 66 -2.22 -17.32 19.19
C ASN A 66 -1.26 -16.60 20.15
N ASP A 67 -1.16 -15.26 20.12
CA ASP A 67 -0.29 -14.49 21.02
C ASP A 67 -1.09 -14.01 22.25
N GLU A 68 -1.32 -14.91 23.19
CA GLU A 68 -2.08 -14.63 24.43
C GLU A 68 -1.47 -13.49 25.25
N ASP A 69 -0.14 -13.34 25.24
CA ASP A 69 0.53 -12.26 25.99
C ASP A 69 0.21 -10.89 25.39
N VAL A 70 0.11 -10.77 24.06
CA VAL A 70 -0.33 -9.53 23.42
C VAL A 70 -1.82 -9.28 23.66
N ILE A 71 -2.67 -10.32 23.57
CA ILE A 71 -4.11 -10.22 23.85
C ILE A 71 -4.35 -9.72 25.27
N LEU A 72 -3.62 -10.27 26.24
CA LEU A 72 -3.74 -9.89 27.66
C LEU A 72 -2.99 -8.60 28.01
N GLY A 73 -2.33 -7.95 27.05
CA GLY A 73 -1.57 -6.71 27.27
C GLY A 73 -0.29 -6.89 28.10
N LYS A 74 0.22 -8.11 28.24
CA LYS A 74 1.49 -8.43 28.93
C LYS A 74 2.70 -8.18 28.04
N LYS A 75 2.51 -8.17 26.72
CA LYS A 75 3.54 -7.96 25.70
C LYS A 75 3.07 -6.92 24.69
N GLN A 76 3.94 -5.96 24.39
CA GLN A 76 3.71 -4.97 23.34
C GLN A 76 4.41 -5.45 22.06
N PRO A 77 3.68 -5.80 20.98
CA PRO A 77 4.29 -6.13 19.71
C PRO A 77 4.87 -4.87 19.07
N ARG A 78 5.89 -5.02 18.23
CA ARG A 78 6.46 -3.89 17.48
C ARG A 78 5.67 -3.59 16.20
N PHE A 79 5.19 -4.64 15.56
CA PHE A 79 4.45 -4.56 14.31
C PHE A 79 3.17 -5.38 14.41
N LEU A 80 2.09 -4.87 13.82
CA LEU A 80 0.79 -5.54 13.75
C LEU A 80 0.20 -5.37 12.36
N PHE A 81 -0.67 -6.30 11.98
CA PHE A 81 -1.38 -6.20 10.72
C PHE A 81 -2.51 -5.17 10.82
N LEU A 82 -2.68 -4.35 9.79
CA LEU A 82 -3.78 -3.39 9.74
C LEU A 82 -5.09 -4.11 9.41
N GLY A 83 -6.07 -3.99 10.31
CA GLY A 83 -7.46 -4.31 10.01
C GLY A 83 -8.09 -3.18 9.22
N ALA A 84 -8.58 -3.49 8.02
CA ALA A 84 -9.17 -2.51 7.12
C ALA A 84 -10.30 -1.72 7.79
N GLU A 85 -10.40 -0.43 7.49
CA GLU A 85 -11.48 0.42 7.98
C GLU A 85 -12.87 -0.09 7.57
N ALA A 86 -12.94 -0.82 6.44
CA ALA A 86 -14.13 -1.53 5.98
C ALA A 86 -14.70 -2.52 7.01
N LEU A 87 -13.88 -3.09 7.90
CA LEU A 87 -14.39 -3.94 8.99
C LEU A 87 -15.38 -3.17 9.88
N ARG A 88 -15.08 -1.91 10.23
CA ARG A 88 -15.99 -1.03 10.97
C ARG A 88 -17.07 -0.47 10.05
N GLY A 89 -16.67 -0.07 8.84
CA GLY A 89 -17.51 0.49 7.78
C GLY A 89 -18.67 -0.40 7.34
N GLU A 90 -18.52 -1.72 7.44
CA GLU A 90 -19.53 -2.70 7.06
C GLU A 90 -20.18 -3.39 8.26
N GLY A 91 -20.17 -2.73 9.42
CA GLY A 91 -21.00 -3.12 10.57
C GLY A 91 -20.26 -3.80 11.72
N GLY A 92 -18.93 -3.80 11.70
CA GLY A 92 -18.12 -4.25 12.83
C GLY A 92 -18.33 -3.36 14.05
N VAL A 93 -18.71 -3.99 15.16
CA VAL A 93 -18.91 -3.36 16.46
C VAL A 93 -17.67 -3.58 17.33
N ILE A 94 -17.22 -2.53 18.04
CA ILE A 94 -16.09 -2.65 18.97
C ILE A 94 -16.62 -2.86 20.39
N LEU A 95 -16.16 -3.94 21.03
CA LEU A 95 -16.54 -4.30 22.39
C LEU A 95 -15.33 -4.35 23.31
N ASN A 96 -15.53 -3.94 24.56
CA ASN A 96 -14.58 -4.18 25.64
C ASN A 96 -14.76 -5.60 26.23
N LYS A 97 -13.96 -5.97 27.24
CA LYS A 97 -14.05 -7.29 27.87
C LYS A 97 -15.40 -7.61 28.53
N HIS A 98 -16.20 -6.59 28.84
CA HIS A 98 -17.51 -6.71 29.46
C HIS A 98 -18.66 -6.85 28.44
N GLY A 99 -18.35 -6.79 27.15
CA GLY A 99 -19.36 -6.83 26.08
C GLY A 99 -20.07 -5.49 25.89
N ASP A 100 -19.46 -4.39 26.34
CA ASP A 100 -19.98 -3.03 26.18
C ASP A 100 -19.34 -2.34 24.98
N ARG A 101 -20.17 -1.64 24.21
CA ARG A 101 -19.70 -0.59 23.29
C ARG A 101 -19.22 0.62 24.09
N PHE A 102 -18.35 1.41 23.48
CA PHE A 102 -17.80 2.61 24.12
C PHE A 102 -17.49 3.73 23.12
N VAL A 103 -17.88 3.57 21.85
CA VAL A 103 -17.46 4.46 20.78
C VAL A 103 -18.41 4.38 19.58
N ASP A 104 -18.50 5.46 18.79
CA ASP A 104 -18.92 5.36 17.40
C ASP A 104 -17.75 4.82 16.56
N GLU A 105 -17.89 3.58 16.11
CA GLU A 105 -16.88 2.87 15.32
C GLU A 105 -16.58 3.55 13.96
N LEU A 106 -17.41 4.50 13.51
CA LEU A 106 -17.20 5.30 12.30
C LEU A 106 -16.68 6.72 12.59
N GLY A 107 -16.40 7.03 13.85
CA GLY A 107 -15.76 8.29 14.23
C GLY A 107 -14.34 8.43 13.67
N THR A 108 -13.76 9.63 13.83
CA THR A 108 -12.39 9.88 13.37
C THR A 108 -11.40 8.96 14.08
N ARG A 109 -10.30 8.61 13.41
CA ARG A 109 -9.29 7.68 13.96
C ARG A 109 -8.72 8.14 15.28
N ASP A 110 -8.51 9.45 15.45
CA ASP A 110 -8.05 10.05 16.70
C ASP A 110 -9.07 9.86 17.83
N TYR A 111 -10.36 10.09 17.56
CA TYR A 111 -11.43 9.88 18.53
C TYR A 111 -11.52 8.41 18.94
N VAL A 112 -11.63 7.49 17.96
CA VAL A 112 -11.78 6.06 18.24
C VAL A 112 -10.56 5.53 18.99
N SER A 113 -9.35 5.88 18.55
CA SER A 113 -8.12 5.49 19.23
C SER A 113 -8.03 6.08 20.64
N GLY A 114 -8.49 7.31 20.86
CA GLY A 114 -8.55 7.95 22.17
C GLY A 114 -9.50 7.24 23.14
N GLU A 115 -10.70 6.88 22.69
CA GLU A 115 -11.65 6.11 23.51
C GLU A 115 -11.13 4.71 23.83
N MET A 116 -10.46 4.04 22.87
CA MET A 116 -9.77 2.77 23.13
C MET A 116 -8.70 2.90 24.21
N GLU A 117 -7.93 4.00 24.21
CA GLU A 117 -6.92 4.25 25.24
C GLU A 117 -7.53 4.33 26.64
N LYS A 118 -8.68 5.03 26.77
CA LYS A 118 -9.40 5.14 28.04
C LYS A 118 -9.85 3.76 28.52
N GLN A 119 -10.36 2.91 27.62
CA GLN A 119 -10.75 1.54 27.97
C GLN A 119 -9.55 0.70 28.43
N LEU A 120 -8.42 0.77 27.71
CA LEU A 120 -7.21 0.02 28.07
C LEU A 120 -6.63 0.48 29.42
N LYS A 121 -6.57 1.80 29.67
CA LYS A 121 -6.12 2.36 30.96
C LYS A 121 -7.06 2.01 32.12
N ALA A 122 -8.37 1.91 31.87
CA ALA A 122 -9.34 1.45 32.84
C ALA A 122 -9.28 -0.07 33.09
N GLY A 123 -8.42 -0.82 32.38
CA GLY A 123 -8.32 -2.26 32.49
C GLY A 123 -9.46 -3.01 31.83
N ASN A 124 -10.19 -2.39 30.90
CA ASN A 124 -11.34 -2.98 30.19
C ASN A 124 -10.93 -3.77 28.93
N GLY A 125 -9.63 -3.96 28.70
CA GLY A 125 -9.11 -4.84 27.64
C GLY A 125 -9.23 -6.34 28.01
N PRO A 126 -9.11 -7.26 27.03
CA PRO A 126 -8.86 -7.02 25.61
C PRO A 126 -10.07 -6.41 24.88
N LEU A 127 -9.78 -5.60 23.86
CA LEU A 127 -10.79 -5.02 22.96
C LEU A 127 -10.97 -5.93 21.74
N ARG A 128 -12.21 -6.05 21.27
CA ARG A 128 -12.58 -6.92 20.14
C ARG A 128 -13.38 -6.15 19.10
N LEU A 129 -13.13 -6.45 17.83
CA LEU A 129 -14.04 -6.13 16.72
C LEU A 129 -14.88 -7.37 16.42
N VAL A 130 -16.20 -7.21 16.38
CA VAL A 130 -17.17 -8.30 16.15
C VAL A 130 -18.05 -7.97 14.94
N LEU A 131 -18.09 -8.89 13.99
CA LEU A 131 -18.96 -8.87 12.81
C LEU A 131 -20.02 -9.97 12.92
N ASN A 132 -21.22 -9.68 12.43
CA ASN A 132 -22.26 -10.69 12.24
C ASN A 132 -22.17 -11.32 10.83
N SER A 133 -22.95 -12.36 10.59
CA SER A 133 -23.02 -13.06 9.31
C SER A 133 -23.52 -12.20 8.13
N GLN A 134 -24.25 -11.10 8.39
CA GLN A 134 -24.66 -10.17 7.31
C GLN A 134 -23.45 -9.44 6.68
N SER A 135 -22.30 -9.47 7.34
CA SER A 135 -21.05 -8.91 6.82
C SER A 135 -20.33 -9.84 5.82
N ASP A 136 -20.74 -11.11 5.72
CA ASP A 136 -20.04 -12.15 4.97
C ASP A 136 -19.89 -11.82 3.49
N GLU A 137 -20.97 -11.37 2.85
CA GLU A 137 -20.97 -11.07 1.42
C GLU A 137 -20.07 -9.87 1.10
N LYS A 138 -20.13 -8.83 1.92
CA LYS A 138 -19.40 -7.57 1.69
C LYS A 138 -17.92 -7.66 2.08
N LEU A 139 -17.61 -8.50 3.06
CA LEU A 139 -16.25 -8.65 3.61
C LEU A 139 -15.64 -10.02 3.31
N ALA A 140 -16.18 -10.79 2.36
CA ALA A 140 -15.73 -12.16 2.06
C ALA A 140 -14.20 -12.28 1.91
N PHE A 141 -13.60 -11.37 1.14
CA PHE A 141 -12.14 -11.30 0.99
C PHE A 141 -11.44 -11.04 2.31
N HIS A 142 -11.86 -10.01 3.06
CA HIS A 142 -11.25 -9.62 4.33
C HIS A 142 -11.35 -10.74 5.37
N ILE A 143 -12.53 -11.33 5.53
CA ILE A 143 -12.77 -12.44 6.47
C ILE A 143 -11.88 -13.62 6.12
N LYS A 144 -11.85 -14.04 4.84
CA LYS A 144 -10.97 -15.13 4.38
C LYS A 144 -9.50 -14.80 4.65
N HIS A 145 -9.05 -13.60 4.26
CA HIS A 145 -7.68 -13.15 4.39
C HIS A 145 -7.20 -13.11 5.85
N TYR A 146 -8.00 -12.53 6.74
CA TYR A 146 -7.65 -12.43 8.15
C TYR A 146 -7.74 -13.76 8.89
N LYS A 147 -8.67 -14.65 8.52
CA LYS A 147 -8.72 -16.02 9.06
C LYS A 147 -7.49 -16.85 8.69
N GLN A 148 -7.03 -16.77 7.43
CA GLN A 148 -5.83 -17.48 6.97
C GLN A 148 -4.55 -17.04 7.70
N ARG A 149 -4.53 -15.82 8.25
CA ARG A 149 -3.40 -15.26 9.00
C ARG A 149 -3.55 -15.40 10.51
N SER A 150 -4.56 -16.11 11.01
CA SER A 150 -4.85 -16.20 12.46
C SER A 150 -5.11 -14.85 13.12
N LEU A 151 -5.66 -13.87 12.38
CA LEU A 151 -5.99 -12.53 12.89
C LEU A 151 -7.49 -12.35 13.15
N MET A 152 -8.29 -13.30 12.67
CA MET A 152 -9.74 -13.34 12.81
C MET A 152 -10.19 -14.79 12.93
N LYS A 153 -11.23 -15.04 13.72
CA LYS A 153 -11.89 -16.35 13.79
C LYS A 153 -13.39 -16.21 13.69
N THR A 154 -14.03 -17.26 13.18
CA THR A 154 -15.48 -17.40 13.24
C THR A 154 -15.80 -18.27 14.44
N VAL A 155 -16.66 -17.79 15.32
CA VAL A 155 -17.12 -18.49 16.53
C VAL A 155 -18.64 -18.40 16.62
N THR A 156 -19.25 -19.33 17.33
CA THR A 156 -20.67 -19.21 17.67
C THR A 156 -20.89 -18.15 18.76
N GLY A 157 -22.14 -17.71 18.95
CA GLY A 157 -22.48 -16.80 20.06
C GLY A 157 -22.11 -17.37 21.44
N ASP A 158 -22.31 -18.68 21.64
CA ASP A 158 -21.91 -19.38 22.87
C ASP A 158 -20.39 -19.42 23.05
N GLU A 159 -19.64 -19.68 21.99
CA GLU A 159 -18.18 -19.65 22.03
C GLU A 159 -17.64 -18.25 22.33
N LEU A 160 -18.21 -17.21 21.72
CA LEU A 160 -17.85 -15.82 21.97
C LEU A 160 -18.08 -15.44 23.43
N THR A 161 -19.27 -15.71 23.96
CA THR A 161 -19.64 -15.36 25.35
C THR A 161 -18.80 -16.13 26.37
N LYS A 162 -18.52 -17.41 26.10
CA LYS A 162 -17.62 -18.24 26.90
C LYS A 162 -16.19 -17.69 26.92
N GLU A 163 -15.64 -17.28 25.78
CA GLU A 163 -14.31 -16.67 25.71
C GLU A 163 -14.26 -15.32 26.47
N MET A 164 -15.30 -14.52 26.35
CA MET A 164 -15.41 -13.24 27.04
C MET A 164 -15.67 -13.39 28.55
N GLY A 165 -16.15 -14.55 29.00
CA GLY A 165 -16.54 -14.78 30.40
C GLY A 165 -17.82 -14.02 30.79
N ILE A 166 -18.73 -13.79 29.84
CA ILE A 166 -20.01 -13.09 30.05
C ILE A 166 -21.18 -13.96 29.61
N GLY A 167 -22.40 -13.67 30.08
CA GLY A 167 -23.61 -14.33 29.60
C GLY A 167 -24.09 -13.76 28.26
N ILE A 168 -24.75 -14.59 27.43
CA ILE A 168 -25.31 -14.15 26.15
C ILE A 168 -26.31 -12.99 26.31
N ASP A 169 -27.06 -12.97 27.42
CA ASP A 169 -28.01 -11.90 27.73
C ASP A 169 -27.35 -10.52 27.85
N LYS A 170 -26.08 -10.47 28.27
CA LYS A 170 -25.31 -9.22 28.31
C LYS A 170 -25.11 -8.66 26.90
N LEU A 171 -24.69 -9.50 25.96
CA LEU A 171 -24.54 -9.11 24.56
C LEU A 171 -25.90 -8.80 23.91
N LYS A 172 -26.95 -9.57 24.23
CA LYS A 172 -28.31 -9.28 23.75
C LYS A 172 -28.72 -7.87 24.13
N LYS A 173 -28.54 -7.48 25.39
CA LYS A 173 -28.84 -6.12 25.85
C LYS A 173 -28.01 -5.03 25.15
N THR A 174 -26.71 -5.28 24.94
CA THR A 174 -25.84 -4.34 24.20
C THR A 174 -26.35 -4.15 22.78
N PHE A 175 -26.66 -5.23 22.06
CA PHE A 175 -27.11 -5.15 20.68
C PHE A 175 -28.57 -4.72 20.52
N GLU A 176 -29.44 -4.97 21.50
CA GLU A 176 -30.78 -4.37 21.56
C GLU A 176 -30.71 -2.85 21.62
N THR A 177 -29.84 -2.31 22.48
CA THR A 177 -29.60 -0.85 22.58
C THR A 177 -29.06 -0.31 21.26
N TYR A 178 -28.09 -1.01 20.64
CA TYR A 178 -27.56 -0.67 19.33
C TYR A 178 -28.63 -0.68 18.23
N ASN A 179 -29.51 -1.69 18.23
CA ASN A 179 -30.57 -1.83 17.23
C ASN A 179 -31.67 -0.79 17.39
N LYS A 180 -32.00 -0.38 18.61
CA LYS A 180 -32.93 0.73 18.88
C LYS A 180 -32.37 2.07 18.38
N ALA A 181 -31.06 2.27 18.52
CA ALA A 181 -30.40 3.41 17.92
C ALA A 181 -30.43 3.35 16.39
N ALA A 182 -30.14 2.17 15.80
CA ALA A 182 -30.16 1.95 14.36
C ALA A 182 -31.55 2.15 13.73
N SER A 183 -32.63 1.80 14.44
CA SER A 183 -34.01 1.99 13.97
C SER A 183 -34.53 3.43 14.17
N GLY A 184 -33.79 4.27 14.89
CA GLY A 184 -34.21 5.63 15.26
C GLY A 184 -35.20 5.69 16.42
N GLU A 185 -35.44 4.58 17.14
CA GLU A 185 -36.26 4.57 18.37
C GLU A 185 -35.59 5.38 19.49
N THR A 186 -34.24 5.33 19.56
CA THR A 186 -33.43 6.08 20.53
C THR A 186 -32.25 6.75 19.85
N GLN A 187 -31.65 7.77 20.49
CA GLN A 187 -30.35 8.27 20.05
C GLN A 187 -29.23 7.31 20.46
N ASP A 188 -28.21 7.15 19.61
CA ASP A 188 -27.01 6.39 19.96
C ASP A 188 -26.21 7.11 21.05
N GLU A 189 -25.77 6.34 22.05
CA GLU A 189 -24.99 6.83 23.19
C GLU A 189 -23.71 7.56 22.76
N PHE A 190 -23.12 7.16 21.64
CA PHE A 190 -21.85 7.70 21.12
C PHE A 190 -22.04 8.61 19.91
N GLY A 191 -23.28 8.95 19.56
CA GLY A 191 -23.62 9.82 18.44
C GLY A 191 -23.50 9.18 17.05
N LYS A 192 -23.41 7.84 16.98
CA LYS A 192 -23.36 7.10 15.71
C LYS A 192 -24.60 7.36 14.86
N LYS A 193 -24.37 7.59 13.55
CA LYS A 193 -25.44 7.92 12.58
C LYS A 193 -25.73 6.83 11.55
N PHE A 194 -24.73 6.00 11.24
CA PHE A 194 -24.84 4.98 10.20
C PHE A 194 -24.64 3.60 10.82
N PHE A 195 -25.57 2.68 10.55
CA PHE A 195 -25.63 1.37 11.16
C PHE A 195 -25.70 0.27 10.08
N PRO A 196 -24.59 -0.06 9.42
CA PRO A 196 -24.55 -1.15 8.45
C PRO A 196 -24.85 -2.49 9.14
N THR A 197 -25.45 -3.43 8.41
CA THR A 197 -25.72 -4.81 8.87
C THR A 197 -26.59 -4.93 10.12
N THR A 198 -27.51 -3.98 10.32
CA THR A 198 -28.53 -4.04 11.37
C THR A 198 -29.86 -4.62 10.88
N PRO A 199 -30.61 -5.36 11.73
CA PRO A 199 -30.37 -5.56 13.16
C PRO A 199 -29.17 -6.48 13.43
N PHE A 200 -28.31 -6.09 14.37
CA PHE A 200 -27.23 -6.92 14.87
C PHE A 200 -27.81 -7.85 15.93
N LYS A 201 -27.97 -9.13 15.60
CA LYS A 201 -28.53 -10.12 16.53
C LYS A 201 -27.42 -11.02 17.06
N ILE A 202 -27.50 -11.37 18.35
CA ILE A 202 -26.63 -12.38 18.96
C ILE A 202 -27.47 -13.59 19.36
N GLU A 203 -27.20 -14.74 18.75
CA GLU A 203 -27.82 -16.02 19.10
C GLU A 203 -26.76 -17.09 19.34
N ALA A 204 -27.08 -18.06 20.20
CA ALA A 204 -26.14 -19.08 20.68
C ALA A 204 -25.41 -19.83 19.55
N ASN A 205 -26.16 -20.21 18.51
CA ASN A 205 -25.69 -21.06 17.41
C ASN A 205 -25.33 -20.29 16.14
N ASP A 206 -25.51 -18.97 16.12
CA ASP A 206 -25.19 -18.14 14.96
C ASP A 206 -23.69 -17.83 14.93
N ASN A 207 -23.16 -17.57 13.73
CA ASN A 207 -21.74 -17.33 13.52
C ASN A 207 -21.39 -15.84 13.56
N TYR A 208 -20.26 -15.54 14.21
CA TYR A 208 -19.69 -14.20 14.35
C TYR A 208 -18.20 -14.22 14.03
N HIS A 209 -17.71 -13.20 13.33
CA HIS A 209 -16.28 -13.04 13.07
C HIS A 209 -15.67 -12.07 14.07
N VAL A 210 -14.62 -12.52 14.74
CA VAL A 210 -14.04 -11.83 15.89
C VAL A 210 -12.55 -11.68 15.71
N SER A 211 -12.07 -10.46 15.98
CA SER A 211 -10.65 -10.13 16.01
C SER A 211 -10.32 -9.36 17.29
N PHE A 212 -9.18 -9.66 17.90
CA PHE A 212 -8.60 -8.80 18.93
C PHE A 212 -7.93 -7.61 18.27
N ILE A 213 -8.21 -6.42 18.80
CA ILE A 213 -7.73 -5.16 18.23
C ILE A 213 -7.02 -4.29 19.26
N THR A 214 -6.04 -3.52 18.79
CA THR A 214 -5.40 -2.45 19.55
C THR A 214 -5.04 -1.28 18.65
N ARG A 215 -4.59 -0.19 19.27
CA ARG A 215 -4.14 1.03 18.60
C ARG A 215 -2.77 0.82 17.97
N VAL A 216 -2.57 1.32 16.75
CA VAL A 216 -1.31 1.18 16.00
C VAL A 216 -0.91 2.49 15.30
N LEU A 217 0.38 2.80 15.27
CA LEU A 217 0.97 3.81 14.40
C LEU A 217 0.75 3.41 12.95
N HIS A 218 0.23 4.33 12.13
CA HIS A 218 -0.17 3.97 10.77
C HIS A 218 0.36 4.91 9.70
N PHE A 219 0.24 6.22 9.88
CA PHE A 219 0.59 7.19 8.83
C PHE A 219 1.11 8.49 9.45
N THR A 220 2.09 9.12 8.81
CA THR A 220 2.64 10.41 9.20
C THR A 220 2.20 11.49 8.22
N MET A 221 1.27 12.35 8.65
CA MET A 221 0.78 13.47 7.83
C MET A 221 1.80 14.61 7.75
N GLY A 222 2.60 14.75 8.82
CA GLY A 222 3.78 15.58 8.82
C GLY A 222 4.83 15.08 7.86
N GLY A 223 5.62 16.01 7.32
CA GLY A 223 6.68 15.69 6.39
C GLY A 223 7.37 16.93 5.87
N ILE A 224 8.05 16.79 4.74
CA ILE A 224 8.78 17.88 4.11
C ILE A 224 7.82 18.85 3.44
N LYS A 225 8.05 20.15 3.65
CA LYS A 225 7.31 21.22 2.98
C LYS A 225 7.60 21.21 1.48
N ILE A 226 6.54 21.08 0.69
CA ILE A 226 6.56 21.20 -0.77
C ILE A 226 5.63 22.31 -1.24
N ASN A 227 5.82 22.81 -2.45
CA ASN A 227 4.82 23.62 -3.14
C ASN A 227 3.88 22.75 -4.00
N ASP A 228 2.97 23.40 -4.73
CA ASP A 228 2.02 22.77 -5.66
C ASP A 228 2.67 22.03 -6.84
N LYS A 229 3.95 22.31 -7.11
CA LYS A 229 4.79 21.61 -8.11
C LYS A 229 5.63 20.49 -7.51
N ALA A 230 5.38 20.12 -6.26
CA ALA A 230 6.14 19.10 -5.52
C ALA A 230 7.63 19.45 -5.30
N GLU A 231 8.04 20.70 -5.47
CA GLU A 231 9.41 21.16 -5.20
C GLU A 231 9.62 21.28 -3.68
N VAL A 232 10.73 20.74 -3.19
CA VAL A 232 11.10 20.84 -1.76
C VAL A 232 11.52 22.26 -1.44
N LEU A 233 11.02 22.80 -0.32
CA LEU A 233 11.30 24.17 0.08
C LEU A 233 12.32 24.25 1.23
N TYR A 234 13.20 25.24 1.15
CA TYR A 234 14.00 25.75 2.27
C TYR A 234 13.60 27.18 2.62
N GLN A 235 13.94 27.58 3.85
CA GLN A 235 13.69 28.91 4.36
C GLN A 235 14.90 29.80 4.11
N VAL A 236 14.68 30.99 3.53
CA VAL A 236 15.73 32.00 3.33
C VAL A 236 15.74 33.00 4.50
N ASP A 237 14.55 33.42 4.92
CA ASP A 237 14.28 34.31 6.05
C ASP A 237 12.89 33.99 6.63
N GLU A 238 12.42 34.74 7.63
CA GLU A 238 11.17 34.45 8.36
C GLU A 238 9.93 34.35 7.46
N GLU A 239 9.91 35.05 6.32
CA GLU A 239 8.73 35.13 5.44
C GLU A 239 8.95 34.49 4.07
N THR A 240 10.20 34.19 3.69
CA THR A 240 10.54 33.75 2.33
C THR A 240 10.96 32.29 2.27
N PHE A 241 10.27 31.53 1.43
CA PHE A 241 10.62 30.16 1.06
C PHE A 241 11.09 30.10 -0.40
N LYS A 242 12.11 29.28 -0.66
CA LYS A 242 12.59 29.00 -2.02
C LYS A 242 12.67 27.50 -2.27
N PRO A 243 12.43 27.05 -3.52
CA PRO A 243 12.62 25.65 -3.89
C PRO A 243 14.11 25.32 -3.96
N PHE A 244 14.47 24.11 -3.51
CA PHE A 244 15.76 23.52 -3.88
C PHE A 244 15.77 23.21 -5.37
N GLU A 245 16.84 23.61 -6.04
CA GLU A 245 17.01 23.36 -7.46
C GLU A 245 17.07 21.84 -7.73
N GLY A 246 16.15 21.34 -8.56
CA GLY A 246 16.10 19.93 -8.98
C GLY A 246 15.62 18.94 -7.92
N LEU A 247 15.18 19.38 -6.73
CA LEU A 247 14.75 18.48 -5.65
C LEU A 247 13.23 18.50 -5.48
N TYR A 248 12.62 17.35 -5.75
CA TYR A 248 11.17 17.13 -5.63
C TYR A 248 10.85 16.09 -4.56
N ALA A 249 9.68 16.18 -3.93
CA ALA A 249 9.20 15.18 -2.97
C ALA A 249 7.70 14.88 -3.13
N CYS A 250 7.32 13.62 -2.97
CA CYS A 250 5.94 13.17 -3.12
C CYS A 250 5.62 11.95 -2.24
N GLY A 251 4.33 11.72 -1.98
CA GLY A 251 3.88 10.68 -1.04
C GLY A 251 4.10 11.08 0.42
N GLU A 252 4.16 10.11 1.32
CA GLU A 252 4.20 10.32 2.78
C GLU A 252 5.49 10.99 3.30
N VAL A 253 6.52 11.16 2.45
CA VAL A 253 7.68 11.99 2.79
C VAL A 253 7.34 13.48 2.83
N ALA A 254 6.31 13.90 2.08
CA ALA A 254 5.86 15.29 2.00
C ALA A 254 4.72 15.56 3.00
N GLY A 255 4.78 16.74 3.63
CA GLY A 255 3.75 17.20 4.56
C GLY A 255 2.72 18.13 3.90
N GLY A 256 1.68 18.49 4.65
CA GLY A 256 0.69 19.52 4.28
C GLY A 256 -0.53 19.02 3.49
N VAL A 257 -0.41 17.94 2.71
CA VAL A 257 -1.52 17.40 1.89
C VAL A 257 -2.71 16.93 2.73
N HIS A 258 -2.43 16.36 3.90
CA HIS A 258 -3.44 15.72 4.74
C HIS A 258 -3.79 16.52 6.01
N GLY A 259 -3.12 17.65 6.24
CA GLY A 259 -3.27 18.46 7.44
C GLY A 259 -3.18 17.64 8.72
N HIS A 260 -4.17 17.78 9.59
CA HIS A 260 -4.15 17.19 10.93
C HIS A 260 -4.54 15.71 10.97
N ASN A 261 -5.41 15.25 10.08
CA ASN A 261 -5.92 13.89 10.10
C ASN A 261 -6.26 13.41 8.68
N ARG A 262 -5.55 12.37 8.23
CA ARG A 262 -5.74 11.80 6.90
C ARG A 262 -7.04 10.99 6.81
N LEU A 263 -7.82 11.23 5.74
CA LEU A 263 -8.98 10.40 5.39
C LEU A 263 -8.57 9.06 4.77
N GLY A 264 -9.31 7.99 5.09
CA GLY A 264 -9.13 6.67 4.46
C GLY A 264 -9.16 6.76 2.93
N GLY A 265 -8.28 6.01 2.25
CA GLY A 265 -8.17 6.02 0.79
C GLY A 265 -7.39 7.19 0.16
N SER A 266 -7.22 8.31 0.86
CA SER A 266 -6.59 9.51 0.27
C SER A 266 -5.07 9.43 0.06
N SER A 267 -4.35 8.54 0.76
CA SER A 267 -2.88 8.45 0.66
C SER A 267 -2.42 7.87 -0.67
N LEU A 268 -3.03 6.79 -1.14
CA LEU A 268 -2.66 6.18 -2.43
C LEU A 268 -2.94 7.14 -3.59
N LEU A 269 -4.06 7.87 -3.52
CA LEU A 269 -4.36 8.94 -4.47
C LEU A 269 -3.27 10.03 -4.44
N ALA A 270 -2.86 10.47 -3.25
CA ALA A 270 -1.78 11.45 -3.11
C ALA A 270 -0.46 10.93 -3.70
N CYS A 271 -0.10 9.67 -3.50
CA CYS A 271 1.08 9.06 -4.12
C CYS A 271 1.03 9.13 -5.65
N VAL A 272 -0.10 8.76 -6.25
CA VAL A 272 -0.26 8.77 -7.71
C VAL A 272 -0.23 10.19 -8.27
N VAL A 273 -0.97 11.12 -7.66
CA VAL A 273 -1.09 12.50 -8.16
C VAL A 273 0.23 13.25 -7.99
N TYR A 274 0.76 13.33 -6.76
CA TYR A 274 2.01 14.07 -6.51
C TYR A 274 3.23 13.34 -7.05
N GLY A 275 3.17 12.01 -7.19
CA GLY A 275 4.20 11.23 -7.89
C GLY A 275 4.36 11.69 -9.34
N ARG A 276 3.25 11.86 -10.06
CA ARG A 276 3.26 12.37 -11.44
C ARG A 276 3.75 13.81 -11.50
N VAL A 277 3.26 14.69 -10.63
CA VAL A 277 3.71 16.09 -10.57
C VAL A 277 5.22 16.19 -10.32
N ALA A 278 5.75 15.43 -9.35
CA ALA A 278 7.17 15.41 -9.05
C ALA A 278 8.01 14.86 -10.23
N ALA A 279 7.52 13.82 -10.91
CA ALA A 279 8.20 13.23 -12.07
C ALA A 279 8.22 14.18 -13.27
N ASP A 280 7.09 14.83 -13.57
CA ASP A 280 6.98 15.81 -14.65
C ASP A 280 7.89 17.03 -14.39
N GLY A 281 7.91 17.52 -13.14
CA GLY A 281 8.77 18.60 -12.69
C GLY A 281 10.25 18.25 -12.81
N ALA A 282 10.67 17.11 -12.27
CA ALA A 282 12.05 16.64 -12.35
C ALA A 282 12.53 16.42 -13.79
N SER A 283 11.68 15.81 -14.64
CA SER A 283 12.00 15.56 -16.05
C SER A 283 12.14 16.87 -16.83
N SER A 284 11.22 17.82 -16.61
CA SER A 284 11.26 19.15 -17.23
C SER A 284 12.48 19.94 -16.78
N PHE A 285 12.81 19.89 -15.49
CA PHE A 285 14.02 20.52 -14.95
C PHE A 285 15.28 19.97 -15.62
N PHE A 286 15.41 18.64 -15.69
CA PHE A 286 16.56 18.00 -16.32
C PHE A 286 16.67 18.33 -17.81
N PHE A 287 15.55 18.28 -18.55
CA PHE A 287 15.51 18.63 -19.97
C PHE A 287 15.92 20.08 -20.22
N ASN A 288 15.36 21.02 -19.44
CA ASN A 288 15.70 22.44 -19.53
C ASN A 288 17.18 22.68 -19.19
N HIS A 289 17.72 21.98 -18.19
CA HIS A 289 19.12 22.10 -17.83
C HIS A 289 20.01 21.60 -18.98
N LEU A 290 19.70 20.46 -19.60
CA LEU A 290 20.44 19.95 -20.75
C LEU A 290 20.35 20.87 -21.98
N ALA A 291 19.18 21.42 -22.26
CA ALA A 291 18.97 22.35 -23.38
C ALA A 291 19.72 23.67 -23.21
N ASN A 292 19.85 24.15 -21.96
CA ASN A 292 20.49 25.42 -21.63
C ASN A 292 21.94 25.28 -21.12
N ALA A 293 22.49 24.07 -21.06
CA ALA A 293 23.84 23.77 -20.58
C ALA A 293 24.98 24.40 -21.41
N GLU A 294 24.70 25.13 -22.49
CA GLU A 294 25.69 26.01 -23.12
C GLU A 294 26.07 27.22 -22.25
N ALA A 295 25.28 27.55 -21.21
CA ALA A 295 25.53 28.71 -20.34
C ALA A 295 26.23 28.40 -19.00
N ALA A 296 26.31 27.13 -18.57
CA ALA A 296 26.95 26.73 -17.32
C ALA A 296 28.06 25.72 -17.59
N LYS A 297 29.31 26.07 -17.26
CA LYS A 297 30.45 25.14 -17.34
C LYS A 297 30.10 23.85 -16.59
N PRO A 298 30.13 22.67 -17.24
CA PRO A 298 29.81 21.42 -16.54
C PRO A 298 30.86 21.19 -15.45
N ALA A 299 30.40 20.84 -14.26
CA ALA A 299 31.26 20.27 -13.24
C ALA A 299 31.95 19.01 -13.81
N PRO A 300 33.23 18.76 -13.50
CA PRO A 300 33.97 17.66 -14.08
C PRO A 300 33.46 16.34 -13.46
N ILE A 301 32.55 15.67 -14.16
CA ILE A 301 32.39 14.22 -14.01
C ILE A 301 33.31 13.62 -15.07
N GLU A 302 34.45 13.09 -14.62
CA GLU A 302 35.39 12.32 -15.42
C GLU A 302 34.72 10.99 -15.83
N SER A 303 34.01 11.00 -16.95
CA SER A 303 33.69 9.77 -17.68
C SER A 303 34.08 9.97 -19.14
N ASN A 304 35.05 9.17 -19.59
CA ASN A 304 35.76 9.31 -20.86
C ASN A 304 34.97 8.81 -22.09
N ASP A 305 33.64 8.74 -22.00
CA ASP A 305 32.76 8.37 -23.11
C ASP A 305 31.91 9.58 -23.48
N GLY A 306 32.13 10.10 -24.69
CA GLY A 306 31.51 11.32 -25.21
C GLY A 306 30.00 11.37 -24.97
N ASN A 307 29.59 12.34 -24.14
CA ASN A 307 28.24 12.66 -23.72
C ASN A 307 27.19 12.45 -24.84
N THR A 308 26.49 11.31 -24.84
CA THR A 308 25.64 10.84 -25.96
C THR A 308 24.24 11.45 -25.96
N ALA A 309 23.72 11.88 -24.81
CA ALA A 309 22.37 12.43 -24.69
C ALA A 309 22.27 13.90 -25.16
N ILE A 310 23.22 14.75 -24.75
CA ILE A 310 23.24 16.18 -25.16
C ILE A 310 23.43 16.30 -26.67
N ASN A 311 24.33 15.50 -27.26
CA ASN A 311 24.55 15.49 -28.70
C ASN A 311 23.29 15.05 -29.47
N ARG A 312 22.55 14.04 -28.98
CA ARG A 312 21.27 13.63 -29.57
C ARG A 312 20.20 14.72 -29.43
N LEU A 313 20.15 15.42 -28.30
CA LEU A 313 19.22 16.52 -28.08
C LEU A 313 19.47 17.67 -29.07
N LYS A 314 20.74 18.00 -29.33
CA LYS A 314 21.15 19.01 -30.32
C LYS A 314 20.82 18.62 -31.76
N GLN A 315 20.57 17.34 -32.04
CA GLN A 315 20.17 16.90 -33.38
C GLN A 315 18.68 17.13 -33.66
N ILE A 316 17.88 17.46 -32.63
CA ILE A 316 16.43 17.69 -32.74
C ILE A 316 16.18 19.18 -32.94
N SER A 317 15.74 19.58 -34.13
CA SER A 317 15.32 20.95 -34.43
C SER A 317 13.80 21.03 -34.52
N PHE A 318 13.21 21.98 -33.81
CA PHE A 318 11.78 22.27 -33.87
C PHE A 318 11.53 23.52 -34.69
N HIS A 319 10.79 23.38 -35.79
CA HIS A 319 10.36 24.50 -36.61
C HIS A 319 8.87 24.72 -36.41
N ILE A 320 8.51 25.91 -35.89
CA ILE A 320 7.13 26.39 -35.83
C ILE A 320 6.97 27.41 -36.95
N ASP A 321 6.12 27.09 -37.93
CA ASP A 321 5.79 28.04 -38.99
C ASP A 321 4.76 29.06 -38.46
N PRO A 322 5.09 30.37 -38.38
CA PRO A 322 4.17 31.38 -37.89
C PRO A 322 2.89 31.50 -38.73
N ALA A 323 2.92 31.10 -40.00
CA ALA A 323 1.75 31.08 -40.88
C ALA A 323 0.81 29.91 -40.58
N PHE A 324 1.32 28.84 -39.97
CA PHE A 324 0.57 27.63 -39.59
C PHE A 324 0.92 27.20 -38.16
N PRO A 325 0.49 27.96 -37.13
CA PRO A 325 0.92 27.75 -35.74
C PRO A 325 0.50 26.41 -35.13
N GLN A 326 -0.38 25.65 -35.81
CA GLN A 326 -0.78 24.30 -35.41
C GLN A 326 0.14 23.20 -35.99
N ARG A 327 1.12 23.57 -36.82
CA ARG A 327 2.04 22.63 -37.46
C ARG A 327 3.43 22.79 -36.85
N ILE A 328 3.88 21.75 -36.15
CA ILE A 328 5.24 21.63 -35.63
C ILE A 328 5.98 20.65 -36.53
N THR A 329 7.07 21.08 -37.15
CA THR A 329 7.99 20.21 -37.89
C THR A 329 9.16 19.86 -36.98
N ILE A 330 9.47 18.56 -36.89
CA ILE A 330 10.58 18.03 -36.09
C ILE A 330 11.60 17.41 -37.04
N ASP A 331 12.80 17.98 -37.08
CA ASP A 331 13.92 17.49 -37.88
C ASP A 331 14.95 16.81 -36.99
N TRP A 332 15.37 15.59 -37.34
CA TRP A 332 16.49 14.88 -36.73
C TRP A 332 17.68 14.90 -37.68
N THR A 333 18.78 15.54 -37.29
CA THR A 333 20.01 15.57 -38.10
C THR A 333 20.88 14.35 -37.81
N ASP A 334 20.77 13.33 -38.66
CA ASP A 334 21.71 12.21 -38.65
C ASP A 334 23.10 12.67 -39.11
N LYS A 335 24.13 12.10 -38.49
CA LYS A 335 25.52 12.58 -38.50
C LYS A 335 26.26 12.46 -39.84
N GLU A 336 25.57 12.29 -40.94
CA GLU A 336 26.15 12.27 -42.28
C GLU A 336 25.74 13.52 -43.03
N GLY A 337 26.65 14.50 -43.07
CA GLY A 337 26.55 15.62 -43.98
C GLY A 337 26.51 15.10 -45.42
N ASN A 338 25.32 15.06 -46.01
CA ASN A 338 25.18 15.15 -47.45
C ASN A 338 23.83 15.82 -47.77
N GLY A 339 23.91 16.99 -48.39
CA GLY A 339 22.74 17.62 -48.99
C GLY A 339 22.19 16.71 -50.08
N GLY A 340 20.94 16.30 -49.93
CA GLY A 340 20.20 15.56 -50.94
C GLY A 340 18.74 15.94 -50.84
N GLU A 341 18.23 16.61 -51.87
CA GLU A 341 16.79 16.80 -52.08
C GLU A 341 16.09 15.44 -52.04
N GLY A 342 15.34 15.20 -50.96
CA GLY A 342 14.50 14.01 -50.77
C GLY A 342 13.02 14.39 -50.86
N ALA A 343 12.31 13.69 -51.75
CA ALA A 343 10.92 13.88 -52.18
C ALA A 343 9.89 14.22 -51.08
N PRO A 344 8.78 14.92 -51.42
CA PRO A 344 7.76 15.29 -50.45
C PRO A 344 7.08 14.03 -49.89
N PRO A 345 6.86 13.93 -48.56
CA PRO A 345 6.02 12.87 -48.03
C PRO A 345 4.59 13.09 -48.50
N SER A 346 4.01 12.01 -49.05
CA SER A 346 2.61 11.93 -49.46
C SER A 346 1.69 12.23 -48.27
N SER A 347 0.64 12.98 -48.56
CA SER A 347 -0.47 13.25 -47.66
C SER A 347 -1.17 11.95 -47.24
N SER A 348 -0.96 11.50 -46.01
CA SER A 348 -1.90 10.63 -45.30
C SER A 348 -2.59 11.45 -44.22
N ALA A 349 -3.90 11.56 -44.35
CA ALA A 349 -4.76 12.18 -43.34
C ALA A 349 -4.57 11.49 -41.97
N PRO A 350 -4.70 12.21 -40.84
CA PRO A 350 -4.69 11.57 -39.53
C PRO A 350 -5.86 10.58 -39.44
N PRO A 351 -5.67 9.38 -38.87
CA PRO A 351 -6.80 8.50 -38.58
C PRO A 351 -7.69 9.21 -37.55
N SER A 352 -8.94 9.42 -37.93
CA SER A 352 -10.01 9.88 -37.06
C SER A 352 -10.12 8.97 -35.83
N ALA A 353 -10.02 9.57 -34.64
CA ALA A 353 -10.33 8.89 -33.38
C ALA A 353 -11.75 8.29 -33.43
N PRO A 354 -11.98 7.05 -32.97
CA PRO A 354 -13.33 6.53 -32.83
C PRO A 354 -14.06 7.30 -31.71
N PRO A 355 -15.37 7.55 -31.84
CA PRO A 355 -16.13 8.24 -30.80
C PRO A 355 -16.19 7.40 -29.52
N LEU A 356 -16.01 8.08 -28.38
CA LEU A 356 -16.21 7.54 -27.05
C LEU A 356 -17.65 7.01 -26.91
N ALA A 357 -17.80 5.72 -26.65
CA ALA A 357 -19.08 5.12 -26.27
C ALA A 357 -19.41 5.46 -24.80
N PRO A 358 -20.67 5.75 -24.48
CA PRO A 358 -21.11 6.05 -23.11
C PRO A 358 -21.03 4.81 -22.20
N PRO A 359 -20.98 4.98 -20.87
CA PRO A 359 -20.71 3.89 -19.94
C PRO A 359 -21.88 2.92 -19.88
N SER A 360 -21.63 1.65 -20.20
CA SER A 360 -22.55 0.55 -19.98
C SER A 360 -22.41 0.01 -18.55
N ALA A 361 -23.58 -0.20 -17.92
CA ALA A 361 -23.75 -0.78 -16.59
C ALA A 361 -23.10 -2.18 -16.46
N PRO A 362 -22.74 -2.61 -15.23
CA PRO A 362 -22.01 -3.86 -15.01
C PRO A 362 -22.89 -5.09 -15.34
N PRO A 363 -22.37 -6.11 -16.06
CA PRO A 363 -23.10 -7.34 -16.25
C PRO A 363 -23.07 -8.19 -14.98
N SER A 364 -24.27 -8.58 -14.57
CA SER A 364 -24.58 -9.66 -13.63
C SER A 364 -24.03 -11.01 -14.12
N ALA A 365 -23.31 -11.73 -13.24
CA ALA A 365 -22.89 -13.11 -13.49
C ALA A 365 -23.97 -14.11 -12.99
N PRO A 366 -24.38 -15.11 -13.80
CA PRO A 366 -25.13 -16.27 -13.32
C PRO A 366 -24.20 -17.37 -12.77
N PRO A 367 -24.74 -18.33 -11.98
CA PRO A 367 -23.98 -19.19 -11.09
C PRO A 367 -23.43 -20.43 -11.79
N SER A 368 -22.28 -20.92 -11.35
CA SER A 368 -21.90 -22.32 -11.58
C SER A 368 -21.18 -22.89 -10.34
N ALA A 369 -21.80 -23.92 -9.77
CA ALA A 369 -21.27 -24.78 -8.72
C ALA A 369 -20.78 -26.10 -9.36
N PRO A 370 -20.20 -27.06 -8.61
CA PRO A 370 -18.81 -27.51 -8.78
C PRO A 370 -18.69 -28.93 -9.40
N PRO A 371 -17.47 -29.51 -9.43
CA PRO A 371 -17.39 -30.80 -8.75
C PRO A 371 -16.19 -30.94 -7.80
N SER A 372 -16.49 -31.73 -6.77
CA SER A 372 -15.68 -32.29 -5.70
C SER A 372 -14.42 -33.05 -6.13
N SER A 373 -13.37 -32.99 -5.32
CA SER A 373 -12.57 -34.20 -5.03
C SER A 373 -11.98 -34.19 -3.60
N SER A 374 -12.54 -35.10 -2.80
CA SER A 374 -11.98 -35.91 -1.71
C SER A 374 -10.82 -35.38 -0.85
N SER A 375 -11.12 -35.31 0.45
CA SER A 375 -10.20 -35.41 1.57
C SER A 375 -9.24 -36.61 1.46
N SER A 376 -7.96 -36.40 1.74
CA SER A 376 -7.15 -37.42 2.42
C SER A 376 -6.25 -36.78 3.47
N SER A 377 -6.20 -37.47 4.60
CA SER A 377 -5.68 -37.12 5.91
C SER A 377 -4.15 -37.06 5.99
N LYS A 378 -3.67 -36.19 6.89
CA LYS A 378 -2.33 -36.10 7.51
C LYS A 378 -1.41 -37.31 7.32
N LYS A 379 -0.18 -37.04 6.87
CA LYS A 379 1.06 -37.71 7.33
C LYS A 379 2.20 -36.70 7.40
N ASP A 380 3.00 -36.84 8.45
CA ASP A 380 4.23 -36.11 8.71
C ASP A 380 5.22 -36.23 7.54
N ASP A 381 5.61 -35.12 6.93
CA ASP A 381 6.72 -35.08 5.97
C ASP A 381 7.87 -34.26 6.54
N LYS A 382 9.01 -34.94 6.66
CA LYS A 382 10.34 -34.37 6.88
C LYS A 382 10.57 -33.27 5.84
N PHE A 383 11.03 -32.09 6.28
CA PHE A 383 11.43 -31.00 5.40
C PHE A 383 12.40 -31.52 4.32
N THR A 384 11.90 -31.63 3.09
CA THR A 384 12.76 -31.79 1.91
C THR A 384 13.40 -30.43 1.66
N ALA A 385 14.74 -30.39 1.62
CA ALA A 385 15.48 -29.19 1.26
C ALA A 385 14.91 -28.62 -0.05
N PHE A 386 14.66 -27.32 -0.08
CA PHE A 386 14.22 -26.62 -1.28
C PHE A 386 15.40 -26.52 -2.24
N GLU A 387 15.29 -27.18 -3.40
CA GLU A 387 16.32 -27.15 -4.44
C GLU A 387 15.82 -26.36 -5.65
N ILE A 388 16.67 -25.45 -6.13
CA ILE A 388 16.43 -24.68 -7.35
C ILE A 388 17.00 -25.47 -8.53
N PRO A 389 16.23 -25.74 -9.60
CA PRO A 389 16.73 -26.45 -10.77
C PRO A 389 17.97 -25.75 -11.37
N SER A 390 18.96 -26.54 -11.79
CA SER A 390 20.20 -26.03 -12.41
C SER A 390 20.01 -25.50 -13.83
N LYS A 391 18.78 -25.52 -14.35
CA LYS A 391 18.45 -25.00 -15.68
C LYS A 391 18.59 -23.48 -15.67
N GLU A 392 19.28 -22.95 -16.67
CA GLU A 392 19.60 -21.53 -16.76
C GLU A 392 18.79 -20.85 -17.86
N PHE A 393 18.33 -19.64 -17.58
CA PHE A 393 17.60 -18.79 -18.51
C PHE A 393 18.20 -17.39 -18.53
N THR A 394 18.23 -16.75 -19.68
CA THR A 394 18.56 -15.33 -19.83
C THR A 394 17.35 -14.45 -19.51
N ALA A 395 17.58 -13.19 -19.13
CA ALA A 395 16.49 -12.24 -18.92
C ALA A 395 15.63 -12.06 -20.18
N ASP A 396 16.23 -12.10 -21.37
CA ASP A 396 15.53 -12.02 -22.66
C ASP A 396 14.64 -13.24 -22.94
N GLU A 397 15.00 -14.43 -22.44
CA GLU A 397 14.14 -15.60 -22.51
C GLU A 397 12.94 -15.45 -21.59
N VAL A 398 13.14 -14.98 -20.36
CA VAL A 398 12.05 -14.70 -19.42
C VAL A 398 11.12 -13.61 -19.96
N ALA A 399 11.65 -12.56 -20.58
CA ALA A 399 10.88 -11.43 -21.12
C ALA A 399 9.85 -11.81 -22.20
N LYS A 400 9.98 -13.00 -22.81
CA LYS A 400 9.01 -13.54 -23.77
C LYS A 400 7.74 -14.06 -23.09
N HIS A 401 7.82 -14.41 -21.81
CA HIS A 401 6.73 -14.97 -21.00
C HIS A 401 6.05 -13.84 -20.20
N ASN A 402 5.35 -12.96 -20.91
CA ASN A 402 4.85 -11.67 -20.39
C ASN A 402 3.32 -11.52 -20.41
N THR A 403 2.56 -12.63 -20.40
CA THR A 403 1.09 -12.59 -20.45
C THR A 403 0.45 -13.42 -19.34
N ALA A 404 -0.83 -13.20 -19.03
CA ALA A 404 -1.55 -13.97 -18.00
C ALA A 404 -1.63 -15.49 -18.30
N LYS A 405 -1.45 -15.91 -19.56
CA LYS A 405 -1.45 -17.33 -19.96
C LYS A 405 -0.04 -17.93 -20.03
N ASP A 406 0.97 -17.10 -19.86
CA ASP A 406 2.39 -17.45 -19.95
C ASP A 406 3.19 -16.39 -19.18
N CYS A 407 3.18 -16.51 -17.86
CA CYS A 407 3.61 -15.48 -16.91
C CYS A 407 4.82 -15.95 -16.12
N TRP A 408 6.01 -15.52 -16.54
CA TRP A 408 7.24 -15.83 -15.81
C TRP A 408 7.80 -14.58 -15.15
N VAL A 409 8.48 -14.77 -14.02
CA VAL A 409 9.15 -13.69 -13.30
C VAL A 409 10.52 -14.14 -12.78
N ILE A 410 11.40 -13.18 -12.52
CA ILE A 410 12.66 -13.41 -11.81
C ILE A 410 12.51 -12.87 -10.38
N VAL A 411 12.89 -13.66 -9.38
CA VAL A 411 12.98 -13.23 -7.98
C VAL A 411 14.30 -13.74 -7.40
N LYS A 412 15.18 -12.85 -6.96
CA LYS A 412 16.50 -13.17 -6.38
C LYS A 412 17.31 -14.16 -7.24
N ASN A 413 17.36 -13.89 -8.55
CA ASN A 413 17.97 -14.74 -9.58
C ASN A 413 17.33 -16.13 -9.76
N VAL A 414 16.18 -16.40 -9.15
CA VAL A 414 15.35 -17.59 -9.39
C VAL A 414 14.32 -17.27 -10.46
N VAL A 415 14.14 -18.17 -11.43
CA VAL A 415 13.16 -18.02 -12.51
C VAL A 415 11.93 -18.86 -12.16
N LEU A 416 10.76 -18.22 -12.16
CA LEU A 416 9.48 -18.86 -11.82
C LEU A 416 8.49 -18.74 -12.97
N ASP A 417 7.83 -19.84 -13.32
CA ASP A 417 6.59 -19.86 -14.11
C ASP A 417 5.39 -19.81 -13.16
N LEU A 418 4.81 -18.62 -13.00
CA LEU A 418 3.69 -18.38 -12.09
C LEU A 418 2.33 -18.52 -12.75
N THR A 419 2.27 -18.89 -14.04
CA THR A 419 1.03 -19.14 -14.78
C THR A 419 0.02 -20.01 -14.01
N PRO A 420 0.40 -21.17 -13.44
CA PRO A 420 -0.55 -22.01 -12.70
C PRO A 420 -0.93 -21.43 -11.32
N PHE A 421 -0.15 -20.48 -10.79
CA PHE A 421 -0.33 -19.93 -9.45
C PHE A 421 -1.09 -18.60 -9.43
N LEU A 422 -1.29 -17.94 -10.58
CA LEU A 422 -1.95 -16.62 -10.65
C LEU A 422 -3.26 -16.57 -9.85
N LYS A 423 -4.13 -17.57 -10.04
CA LYS A 423 -5.45 -17.65 -9.38
C LYS A 423 -5.38 -17.92 -7.88
N ASP A 424 -4.31 -18.56 -7.44
CA ASP A 424 -4.09 -18.94 -6.05
C ASP A 424 -3.32 -17.87 -5.27
N HIS A 425 -2.80 -16.85 -5.97
CA HIS A 425 -2.08 -15.76 -5.35
C HIS A 425 -3.00 -14.89 -4.48
N PRO A 426 -2.77 -14.79 -3.14
CA PRO A 426 -3.66 -14.07 -2.23
C PRO A 426 -3.78 -12.56 -2.50
N GLY A 427 -2.81 -11.97 -3.21
CA GLY A 427 -2.83 -10.57 -3.64
C GLY A 427 -3.55 -10.33 -4.97
N GLY A 428 -4.18 -11.35 -5.55
CA GLY A 428 -4.82 -11.30 -6.87
C GLY A 428 -3.84 -11.52 -8.04
N GLU A 429 -4.40 -11.87 -9.20
CA GLU A 429 -3.65 -12.20 -10.43
C GLU A 429 -2.83 -10.99 -10.92
N ASP A 430 -3.43 -9.81 -10.93
CA ASP A 430 -2.83 -8.57 -11.46
C ASP A 430 -1.53 -8.18 -10.75
N SER A 431 -1.42 -8.51 -9.46
CA SER A 431 -0.22 -8.24 -8.66
C SER A 431 1.02 -8.95 -9.19
N ILE A 432 0.85 -10.11 -9.86
CA ILE A 432 1.94 -10.84 -10.52
C ILE A 432 2.04 -10.44 -12.00
N ILE A 433 0.90 -10.34 -12.70
CA ILE A 433 0.87 -10.05 -14.15
C ILE A 433 1.59 -8.74 -14.50
N ASN A 434 1.56 -7.73 -13.62
CA ASN A 434 2.29 -6.47 -13.82
C ASN A 434 3.83 -6.65 -13.97
N PHE A 435 4.35 -7.76 -13.46
CA PHE A 435 5.76 -8.14 -13.52
C PHE A 435 6.04 -9.27 -14.51
N ALA A 436 5.06 -9.72 -15.29
CA ALA A 436 5.26 -10.78 -16.27
C ALA A 436 6.40 -10.43 -17.23
N GLY A 437 7.35 -11.34 -17.37
CA GLY A 437 8.57 -11.21 -18.15
C GLY A 437 9.67 -10.33 -17.52
N LYS A 438 9.56 -9.97 -16.23
CA LYS A 438 10.49 -9.04 -15.57
C LYS A 438 11.09 -9.61 -14.29
N ASP A 439 12.10 -8.91 -13.80
CA ASP A 439 12.57 -9.06 -12.42
C ASP A 439 11.59 -8.37 -11.46
N ALA A 440 11.08 -9.15 -10.52
CA ALA A 440 10.10 -8.76 -9.52
C ALA A 440 10.70 -8.74 -8.10
N THR A 441 12.02 -8.87 -7.95
CA THR A 441 12.70 -9.04 -6.66
C THR A 441 12.37 -7.92 -5.67
N GLU A 442 12.47 -6.66 -6.08
CA GLU A 442 12.20 -5.52 -5.21
C GLU A 442 10.74 -5.53 -4.71
N SER A 443 9.78 -5.72 -5.62
CA SER A 443 8.35 -5.81 -5.29
C SER A 443 8.03 -7.01 -4.41
N PHE A 444 8.74 -8.13 -4.63
CA PHE A 444 8.60 -9.32 -3.80
C PHE A 444 9.08 -9.03 -2.37
N ASP A 445 10.29 -8.48 -2.20
CA ASP A 445 10.90 -8.18 -0.89
C ASP A 445 10.10 -7.14 -0.08
N MET A 446 9.38 -6.24 -0.75
CA MET A 446 8.50 -5.27 -0.08
C MET A 446 7.29 -5.92 0.62
N LEU A 447 6.87 -7.11 0.18
CA LEU A 447 5.58 -7.72 0.55
C LEU A 447 5.70 -9.14 1.10
N HIS A 448 6.80 -9.84 0.83
CA HIS A 448 6.97 -11.27 1.07
C HIS A 448 8.35 -11.58 1.63
N GLU A 449 8.43 -12.62 2.47
CA GLU A 449 9.69 -13.24 2.89
C GLU A 449 10.08 -14.36 1.90
N ASP A 450 11.38 -14.68 1.83
CA ASP A 450 11.97 -15.69 0.93
C ASP A 450 11.34 -17.08 1.08
N ASN A 451 10.86 -17.42 2.29
CA ASN A 451 10.20 -18.70 2.59
C ASN A 451 8.85 -18.89 1.89
N VAL A 452 8.25 -17.83 1.33
CA VAL A 452 6.96 -17.88 0.63
C VAL A 452 7.07 -18.71 -0.64
N ILE A 453 8.15 -18.58 -1.41
CA ILE A 453 8.36 -19.34 -2.65
C ILE A 453 8.43 -20.85 -2.37
N PRO A 454 9.30 -21.35 -1.46
CA PRO A 454 9.35 -22.76 -1.09
C PRO A 454 8.03 -23.31 -0.53
N ARG A 455 7.22 -22.47 0.13
CA ARG A 455 6.00 -22.90 0.81
C ARG A 455 4.78 -22.94 -0.10
N TYR A 456 4.65 -21.97 -1.01
CA TYR A 456 3.42 -21.77 -1.79
C TYR A 456 3.62 -21.91 -3.30
N ALA A 457 4.83 -21.66 -3.81
CA ALA A 457 5.12 -21.63 -5.25
C ALA A 457 6.28 -22.57 -5.65
N LYS A 458 6.56 -23.61 -4.84
CA LYS A 458 7.67 -24.55 -5.10
C LYS A 458 7.60 -25.18 -6.49
N SER A 459 6.41 -25.57 -6.94
CA SER A 459 6.17 -26.16 -8.26
C SER A 459 6.34 -25.18 -9.42
N CYS A 460 6.36 -23.87 -9.15
CA CYS A 460 6.53 -22.83 -10.15
C CYS A 460 8.01 -22.53 -10.44
N VAL A 461 8.95 -23.05 -9.65
CA VAL A 461 10.38 -22.78 -9.83
C VAL A 461 10.90 -23.58 -11.02
N VAL A 462 11.29 -22.90 -12.09
CA VAL A 462 11.72 -23.55 -13.35
C VAL A 462 13.23 -23.52 -13.55
N GLY A 463 13.96 -22.64 -12.85
CA GLY A 463 15.42 -22.58 -12.90
C GLY A 463 16.00 -21.31 -12.29
N ARG A 464 17.16 -20.89 -12.82
CA ARG A 464 17.90 -19.71 -12.35
C ARG A 464 18.35 -18.83 -13.50
N LEU A 465 18.68 -17.58 -13.18
CA LEU A 465 19.19 -16.62 -14.16
C LEU A 465 20.62 -16.99 -14.57
N LYS A 466 20.90 -16.98 -15.88
CA LYS A 466 22.16 -17.43 -16.46
C LYS A 466 23.33 -16.57 -16.00
N GLY A 467 24.37 -17.20 -15.49
CA GLY A 467 25.58 -16.52 -15.00
C GLY A 467 25.45 -15.88 -13.62
N GLU A 468 24.28 -16.01 -12.99
CA GLU A 468 23.98 -15.41 -11.68
C GLU A 468 23.73 -16.50 -10.63
N THR A 469 24.09 -16.21 -9.37
CA THR A 469 23.85 -17.13 -8.26
C THR A 469 22.54 -16.76 -7.57
N PRO A 470 21.57 -17.69 -7.43
CA PRO A 470 20.40 -17.48 -6.59
C PRO A 470 20.77 -17.18 -5.14
N TYR A 471 20.07 -16.22 -4.54
CA TYR A 471 20.31 -15.79 -3.16
C TYR A 471 19.03 -15.80 -2.31
N LEU A 472 18.12 -16.72 -2.61
CA LEU A 472 16.91 -16.94 -1.82
C LEU A 472 17.29 -17.52 -0.44
N GLU A 473 17.02 -16.79 0.63
CA GLU A 473 17.32 -17.20 2.01
C GLU A 473 16.21 -18.12 2.56
N VAL A 474 16.31 -19.42 2.27
CA VAL A 474 15.37 -20.41 2.80
C VAL A 474 15.83 -20.87 4.19
N LYS A 475 15.04 -20.55 5.22
CA LYS A 475 15.27 -20.97 6.61
C LYS A 475 14.66 -22.33 6.94
#